data_AF-A0A6M3M9V3-F1
#
_entry.id   AF-A0A6M3M9V3-F1
#
_cell.length_a   1.000
_cell.length_b   1.000
_cell.length_c   1.000
_cell.angle_alpha   90.00
_cell.angle_beta   90.00
_cell.angle_gamma   90.00
#
_symmetry.space_group_name_H-M   'P 1'
#
loop_
_entity.id
_entity.type
_entity.pdbx_description
1 polymer ?
#
loop_
_entity_poly.entity_id
_entity_poly.type
_entity_poly.pdbx_seq_one_letter_code
_entity_poly.pdbx_strand_id
1 'polypeptide(L)'
;MEFEKEDFDGLMFNVNELEASRSVLRTFPGLNIFKEFDKKKCKLDFNKVLKYIIYVYDKNSPLRREYVNILKRKAKALKLAGFIKDDNDVWGKDIENMILCQDKHINSMIIRFLRLHRNAKYAYLIALEENYYKMLEKMIEGKMAPSDYQVFSKMKDEIEDEAIEILNQDDLKALKEDLYRYVDYEKLNIMPEDYAEQIASGKFLL
;
A
#
# COMPACT_ATOMS: atom_id res chain seq x y z
N MET A 1 -7.10 -4.88 -26.42
CA MET A 1 -5.63 -4.81 -26.56
C MET A 1 -5.05 -5.97 -25.77
N GLU A 2 -4.28 -6.81 -26.44
CA GLU A 2 -3.47 -7.85 -25.80
C GLU A 2 -2.11 -7.25 -25.47
N PHE A 3 -1.55 -7.61 -24.32
CA PHE A 3 -0.22 -7.17 -23.92
C PHE A 3 0.79 -8.21 -24.40
N GLU A 4 1.89 -7.75 -24.97
CA GLU A 4 3.03 -8.59 -25.33
C GLU A 4 3.93 -8.80 -24.09
N LYS A 5 4.94 -9.66 -24.21
CA LYS A 5 5.78 -9.97 -23.03
C LYS A 5 6.64 -8.78 -22.64
N GLU A 6 7.15 -8.12 -23.67
CA GLU A 6 8.06 -6.99 -23.67
C GLU A 6 7.43 -5.76 -22.99
N ASP A 7 6.09 -5.65 -23.02
CA ASP A 7 5.35 -4.58 -22.34
C ASP A 7 5.59 -4.56 -20.81
N PHE A 8 6.00 -5.69 -20.23
CA PHE A 8 6.21 -5.87 -18.80
C PHE A 8 7.69 -5.80 -18.37
N ASP A 9 8.63 -5.59 -19.30
CA ASP A 9 10.06 -5.55 -18.99
C ASP A 9 10.44 -4.40 -18.03
N GLY A 10 9.62 -3.36 -17.99
CA GLY A 10 9.81 -2.23 -17.08
C GLY A 10 9.43 -2.49 -15.62
N LEU A 11 8.80 -3.62 -15.30
CA LEU A 11 8.42 -3.97 -13.93
C LEU A 11 9.66 -4.14 -13.04
N MET A 12 9.61 -3.65 -11.79
CA MET A 12 10.66 -3.86 -10.79
C MET A 12 10.88 -5.34 -10.49
N PHE A 13 9.80 -6.13 -10.54
CA PHE A 13 9.84 -7.57 -10.46
C PHE A 13 9.06 -8.13 -11.65
N ASN A 14 9.76 -8.50 -12.72
CA ASN A 14 9.11 -9.02 -13.92
C ASN A 14 8.49 -10.41 -13.65
N VAL A 15 7.18 -10.41 -13.37
CA VAL A 15 6.40 -11.62 -13.05
C VAL A 15 5.73 -12.25 -14.25
N ASN A 16 5.80 -11.61 -15.42
CA ASN A 16 5.12 -12.06 -16.62
C ASN A 16 5.74 -13.34 -17.20
N GLU A 17 7.07 -13.45 -17.12
CA GLU A 17 7.81 -14.64 -17.55
C GLU A 17 7.78 -15.80 -16.54
N LEU A 18 7.18 -15.59 -15.36
CA LEU A 18 7.11 -16.64 -14.36
C LEU A 18 6.06 -17.68 -14.74
N GLU A 19 6.52 -18.91 -14.98
CA GLU A 19 5.66 -20.09 -15.05
C GLU A 19 4.72 -20.18 -13.85
N ALA A 20 3.50 -20.69 -14.06
CA ALA A 20 2.46 -20.74 -13.03
C ALA A 20 2.88 -21.56 -11.79
N SER A 21 3.75 -22.55 -11.97
CA SER A 21 4.28 -23.41 -10.90
C SER A 21 5.46 -22.78 -10.13
N ARG A 22 6.09 -21.73 -10.67
CA ARG A 22 7.29 -21.12 -10.09
C ARG A 22 6.90 -20.09 -9.04
N SER A 23 7.47 -20.21 -7.85
CA SER A 23 7.20 -19.27 -6.76
C SER A 23 7.84 -17.91 -7.00
N VAL A 24 7.05 -16.85 -6.78
CA VAL A 24 7.50 -15.45 -6.89
C VAL A 24 8.62 -15.18 -5.87
N LEU A 25 8.45 -15.58 -4.60
CA LEU A 25 9.47 -15.37 -3.56
C LEU A 25 10.77 -16.14 -3.79
N ARG A 26 10.71 -17.29 -4.48
CA ARG A 26 11.93 -18.01 -4.86
C ARG A 26 12.71 -17.30 -5.96
N THR A 27 12.00 -16.62 -6.86
CA THR A 27 12.63 -15.89 -7.97
C THR A 27 13.11 -14.51 -7.52
N PHE A 28 12.37 -13.89 -6.60
CA PHE A 28 12.68 -12.57 -6.03
C PHE A 28 12.84 -12.68 -4.51
N PRO A 29 13.97 -13.23 -4.02
CA PRO A 29 14.19 -13.49 -2.59
C PRO A 29 14.21 -12.21 -1.74
N GLY A 30 14.49 -11.04 -2.35
CA GLY A 30 14.41 -9.75 -1.68
C GLY A 30 13.00 -9.39 -1.16
N LEU A 31 11.94 -10.05 -1.64
CA LEU A 31 10.61 -9.93 -1.06
C LEU A 31 10.47 -10.76 0.23
N ASN A 32 11.20 -11.86 0.35
CA ASN A 32 11.04 -12.80 1.47
C ASN A 32 11.54 -12.25 2.82
N ILE A 33 12.24 -11.10 2.82
CA ILE A 33 12.72 -10.45 4.05
C ILE A 33 11.61 -9.70 4.79
N PHE A 34 10.49 -9.39 4.13
CA PHE A 34 9.41 -8.60 4.73
C PHE A 34 8.31 -9.52 5.27
N LYS A 35 7.95 -9.30 6.54
CA LYS A 35 6.96 -10.09 7.27
C LYS A 35 5.55 -10.03 6.65
N GLU A 36 5.26 -8.98 5.89
CA GLU A 36 3.99 -8.79 5.20
C GLU A 36 3.81 -9.84 4.09
N PHE A 37 4.89 -10.33 3.47
CA PHE A 37 4.84 -11.38 2.46
C PHE A 37 4.81 -12.79 3.06
N ASP A 38 3.99 -12.98 4.11
CA ASP A 38 3.76 -14.26 4.76
C ASP A 38 2.67 -15.07 4.03
N LYS A 39 3.08 -16.14 3.36
CA LYS A 39 2.19 -17.06 2.65
C LYS A 39 1.14 -17.71 3.57
N LYS A 40 1.44 -17.95 4.85
CA LYS A 40 0.55 -18.70 5.76
C LYS A 40 -0.72 -17.93 6.12
N LYS A 41 -0.69 -16.60 5.99
CA LYS A 41 -1.83 -15.71 6.29
C LYS A 41 -2.70 -15.42 5.06
N CYS A 42 -2.29 -15.87 3.88
CA CYS A 42 -3.01 -15.63 2.63
C CYS A 42 -4.04 -16.73 2.38
N LYS A 43 -5.32 -16.33 2.21
CA LYS A 43 -6.42 -17.25 1.89
C LYS A 43 -6.45 -17.66 0.41
N LEU A 44 -5.84 -16.85 -0.45
CA LEU A 44 -5.76 -17.05 -1.90
C LEU A 44 -4.43 -17.70 -2.28
N ASP A 45 -4.31 -18.10 -3.56
CA ASP A 45 -3.01 -18.51 -4.10
C ASP A 45 -2.02 -17.34 -4.00
N PHE A 46 -1.04 -17.50 -3.11
CA PHE A 46 -0.08 -16.46 -2.78
C PHE A 46 0.75 -15.98 -3.98
N ASN A 47 1.11 -16.87 -4.92
CA ASN A 47 1.85 -16.46 -6.10
C ASN A 47 0.97 -15.58 -6.99
N LYS A 48 -0.30 -15.97 -7.19
CA LYS A 48 -1.25 -15.16 -7.96
C LYS A 48 -1.51 -13.80 -7.30
N VAL A 49 -1.62 -13.74 -5.98
CA VAL A 49 -1.76 -12.47 -5.24
C VAL A 49 -0.55 -11.57 -5.48
N LEU A 50 0.68 -12.09 -5.37
CA LEU A 50 1.88 -11.27 -5.62
C LEU A 50 1.95 -10.77 -7.06
N LYS A 51 1.65 -11.62 -8.06
CA LYS A 51 1.57 -11.20 -9.46
C LYS A 51 0.55 -10.08 -9.64
N TYR A 52 -0.64 -10.24 -9.04
CA TYR A 52 -1.69 -9.22 -9.06
C TYR A 52 -1.21 -7.90 -8.48
N ILE A 53 -0.59 -7.91 -7.29
CA ILE A 53 -0.07 -6.69 -6.65
C ILE A 53 0.94 -5.98 -7.57
N ILE A 54 1.89 -6.72 -8.13
CA ILE A 54 2.91 -6.16 -9.03
C ILE A 54 2.25 -5.57 -10.29
N TYR A 55 1.33 -6.29 -10.93
CA TYR A 55 0.64 -5.78 -12.12
C TYR A 55 -0.19 -4.52 -11.85
N VAL A 56 -0.84 -4.41 -10.69
CA VAL A 56 -1.68 -3.25 -10.35
C VAL A 56 -0.86 -2.05 -9.91
N TYR A 57 0.15 -2.27 -9.05
CA TYR A 57 0.79 -1.21 -8.27
C TYR A 57 2.24 -0.92 -8.67
N ASP A 58 2.86 -1.67 -9.58
CA ASP A 58 4.14 -1.26 -10.11
C ASP A 58 3.97 0.03 -10.92
N LYS A 59 4.79 1.04 -10.61
CA LYS A 59 4.70 2.37 -11.26
C LYS A 59 4.94 2.29 -12.77
N ASN A 60 5.70 1.29 -13.22
CA ASN A 60 6.07 1.06 -14.61
C ASN A 60 5.14 0.07 -15.32
N SER A 61 4.17 -0.52 -14.61
CA SER A 61 3.22 -1.47 -15.19
C SER A 61 2.51 -0.88 -16.41
N PRO A 62 2.44 -1.58 -17.55
CA PRO A 62 1.73 -1.11 -18.73
C PRO A 62 0.22 -0.96 -18.44
N LEU A 63 -0.32 -1.73 -17.48
CA LEU A 63 -1.72 -1.60 -17.06
C LEU A 63 -2.06 -0.22 -16.50
N ARG A 64 -1.06 0.48 -15.94
CA ARG A 64 -1.26 1.83 -15.42
C ARG A 64 -1.55 2.83 -16.54
N ARG A 65 -0.90 2.67 -17.69
CA ARG A 65 -1.05 3.56 -18.86
C ARG A 65 -2.37 3.28 -19.57
N GLU A 66 -2.69 1.99 -19.75
CA GLU A 66 -3.88 1.57 -20.49
C GLU A 66 -5.19 1.69 -19.70
N TYR A 67 -5.15 1.50 -18.38
CA TYR A 67 -6.33 1.52 -17.53
C TYR A 67 -6.24 2.63 -16.48
N VAL A 68 -6.76 3.81 -16.82
CA VAL A 68 -6.89 4.95 -15.91
C VAL A 68 -7.79 4.59 -14.72
N ASN A 69 -8.91 3.90 -14.97
CA ASN A 69 -9.81 3.45 -13.91
C ASN A 69 -9.19 2.28 -13.13
N ILE A 70 -9.00 2.47 -11.82
CA ILE A 70 -8.35 1.50 -10.93
C ILE A 70 -9.08 0.15 -10.88
N LEU A 71 -10.42 0.13 -10.87
CA LEU A 71 -11.17 -1.13 -10.82
C LEU A 71 -11.01 -1.94 -12.12
N LYS A 72 -11.00 -1.28 -13.28
CA LYS A 72 -10.70 -1.92 -14.57
C LYS A 72 -9.27 -2.46 -14.59
N ARG A 73 -8.31 -1.71 -14.05
CA ARG A 73 -6.91 -2.15 -13.91
C ARG A 73 -6.79 -3.41 -13.05
N LYS A 74 -7.42 -3.42 -11.88
CA LYS A 74 -7.47 -4.59 -10.97
C LYS A 74 -8.09 -5.80 -11.65
N ALA A 75 -9.20 -5.63 -12.35
CA ALA A 75 -9.86 -6.72 -13.08
C ALA A 75 -8.96 -7.32 -14.18
N LYS A 76 -8.20 -6.50 -14.92
CA LYS A 76 -7.25 -6.98 -15.93
C LYS A 76 -6.05 -7.68 -15.27
N ALA A 77 -5.52 -7.11 -14.19
CA ALA A 77 -4.41 -7.69 -13.45
C ALA A 77 -4.75 -9.07 -12.86
N LEU A 78 -5.99 -9.27 -12.39
CA LEU A 78 -6.45 -10.59 -11.92
C LEU A 78 -6.36 -11.66 -13.01
N LYS A 79 -6.82 -11.32 -14.22
CA LYS A 79 -6.75 -12.23 -15.37
C LYS A 79 -5.29 -12.58 -15.70
N LEU A 80 -4.41 -11.57 -15.74
CA LEU A 80 -2.97 -11.78 -16.00
C LEU A 80 -2.27 -12.54 -14.88
N ALA A 81 -2.73 -12.40 -13.64
CA ALA A 81 -2.25 -13.18 -12.50
C ALA A 81 -2.76 -14.63 -12.49
N GLY A 82 -3.65 -15.01 -13.42
CA GLY A 82 -4.19 -16.35 -13.56
C GLY A 82 -5.35 -16.67 -12.59
N PHE A 83 -6.04 -15.66 -12.07
CA PHE A 83 -7.33 -15.87 -11.40
C PHE A 83 -8.42 -16.14 -12.44
N ILE A 84 -9.34 -17.03 -12.08
CA ILE A 84 -10.45 -17.47 -12.94
C ILE A 84 -11.74 -17.14 -12.20
N LYS A 85 -12.75 -16.71 -12.94
CA LYS A 85 -14.11 -16.53 -12.44
C LYS A 85 -14.84 -17.88 -12.36
N ASP A 86 -15.92 -17.92 -11.60
CA ASP A 86 -16.81 -19.09 -11.61
C ASP A 86 -17.63 -19.18 -12.91
N ASP A 87 -18.46 -20.22 -12.99
CA ASP A 87 -19.31 -20.50 -14.17
C ASP A 87 -20.34 -19.38 -14.44
N ASN A 88 -20.60 -18.50 -13.47
CA ASN A 88 -21.49 -17.35 -13.61
C ASN A 88 -20.76 -16.05 -13.96
N ASP A 89 -19.47 -16.12 -14.31
CA ASP A 89 -18.60 -14.97 -14.55
C ASP A 89 -18.46 -14.05 -13.30
N VAL A 90 -18.57 -14.63 -12.10
CA VAL A 90 -18.43 -13.94 -10.80
C VAL A 90 -17.07 -14.29 -10.16
N TRP A 91 -16.50 -13.31 -9.45
CA TRP A 91 -15.29 -13.53 -8.67
C TRP A 91 -15.65 -14.18 -7.33
N GLY A 92 -14.87 -15.17 -6.90
CA GLY A 92 -15.03 -15.71 -5.54
C GLY A 92 -14.88 -14.62 -4.47
N LYS A 93 -15.61 -14.76 -3.36
CA LYS A 93 -15.68 -13.74 -2.29
C LYS A 93 -14.32 -13.25 -1.78
N ASP A 94 -13.33 -14.13 -1.64
CA ASP A 94 -11.99 -13.74 -1.19
C ASP A 94 -11.25 -12.89 -2.25
N ILE A 95 -11.50 -13.14 -3.54
CA ILE A 95 -10.98 -12.32 -4.64
C ILE A 95 -11.67 -10.96 -4.64
N GLU A 96 -12.99 -10.91 -4.44
CA GLU A 96 -13.73 -9.65 -4.32
C GLU A 96 -13.23 -8.79 -3.15
N ASN A 97 -13.03 -9.41 -1.99
CA ASN A 97 -12.44 -8.76 -0.82
C ASN A 97 -11.05 -8.18 -1.15
N MET A 98 -10.23 -8.89 -1.93
CA MET A 98 -8.94 -8.39 -2.39
C MET A 98 -9.08 -7.19 -3.35
N ILE A 99 -10.02 -7.24 -4.31
CA ILE A 99 -10.27 -6.13 -5.25
C ILE A 99 -10.71 -4.88 -4.49
N LEU A 100 -11.62 -5.05 -3.53
CA LEU A 100 -12.19 -3.98 -2.71
C LEU A 100 -11.30 -3.58 -1.52
N CYS A 101 -10.09 -4.14 -1.43
CA CYS A 101 -9.13 -3.86 -0.36
C CYS A 101 -9.70 -4.09 1.05
N GLN A 102 -10.51 -5.13 1.23
CA GLN A 102 -11.09 -5.54 2.51
C GLN A 102 -10.26 -6.60 3.23
N ASP A 103 -9.29 -7.23 2.54
CA ASP A 103 -8.32 -8.14 3.16
C ASP A 103 -7.10 -7.37 3.68
N LYS A 104 -7.04 -7.19 5.00
CA LYS A 104 -5.95 -6.46 5.68
C LYS A 104 -4.56 -7.03 5.44
N HIS A 105 -4.45 -8.35 5.32
CA HIS A 105 -3.15 -8.99 5.07
C HIS A 105 -2.66 -8.63 3.67
N ILE A 106 -3.54 -8.73 2.67
CA ILE A 106 -3.20 -8.34 1.29
C ILE A 106 -2.94 -6.83 1.19
N ASN A 107 -3.71 -5.99 1.89
CA ASN A 107 -3.43 -4.56 1.97
C ASN A 107 -2.03 -4.27 2.53
N SER A 108 -1.60 -4.99 3.58
CA SER A 108 -0.25 -4.87 4.11
C SER A 108 0.83 -5.26 3.08
N MET A 109 0.59 -6.27 2.26
CA MET A 109 1.47 -6.65 1.15
C MET A 109 1.54 -5.54 0.09
N ILE A 110 0.40 -4.93 -0.26
CA ILE A 110 0.31 -3.81 -1.20
C ILE A 110 1.12 -2.61 -0.68
N ILE A 111 0.88 -2.19 0.56
CA ILE A 111 1.56 -1.04 1.17
C ILE A 111 3.07 -1.28 1.26
N ARG A 112 3.49 -2.48 1.70
CA ARG A 112 4.90 -2.87 1.73
C ARG A 112 5.53 -2.81 0.35
N PHE A 113 4.84 -3.30 -0.69
CA PHE A 113 5.31 -3.25 -2.07
C PHE A 113 5.47 -1.81 -2.57
N LEU A 114 4.47 -0.96 -2.33
CA LEU A 114 4.50 0.47 -2.71
C LEU A 114 5.66 1.22 -2.04
N ARG A 115 5.94 0.91 -0.78
CA ARG A 115 7.08 1.47 -0.04
C ARG A 115 8.42 1.15 -0.71
N LEU A 116 8.58 -0.02 -1.33
CA LEU A 116 9.79 -0.37 -2.09
C LEU A 116 9.99 0.55 -3.30
N HIS A 117 8.92 0.92 -4.00
CA HIS A 117 8.98 1.78 -5.18
C HIS A 117 9.06 3.28 -4.87
N ARG A 118 8.49 3.73 -3.75
CA ARG A 118 8.18 5.14 -3.46
C ARG A 118 8.78 5.64 -2.15
N ASN A 119 10.00 5.20 -1.81
CA ASN A 119 10.65 5.53 -0.54
C ASN A 119 10.63 7.04 -0.20
N ALA A 120 10.97 7.92 -1.17
CA ALA A 120 10.97 9.37 -0.93
C ALA A 120 9.57 9.95 -0.66
N LYS A 121 8.56 9.58 -1.45
CA LYS A 121 7.17 10.05 -1.22
C LYS A 121 6.61 9.52 0.10
N TYR A 122 6.91 8.26 0.42
CA TYR A 122 6.49 7.67 1.69
C TYR A 122 7.15 8.38 2.89
N ALA A 123 8.46 8.66 2.81
CA ALA A 123 9.15 9.45 3.83
C ALA A 123 8.59 10.88 3.93
N TYR A 124 8.19 11.48 2.81
CA TYR A 124 7.54 12.78 2.79
C TYR A 124 6.17 12.75 3.48
N LEU A 125 5.35 11.73 3.23
CA LEU A 125 4.07 11.53 3.93
C LEU A 125 4.26 11.44 5.45
N ILE A 126 5.26 10.67 5.91
CA ILE A 126 5.60 10.57 7.34
C ILE A 126 5.92 11.96 7.92
N ALA A 127 6.77 12.72 7.23
CA ALA A 127 7.18 14.06 7.67
C ALA A 127 6.01 15.06 7.68
N LEU A 128 5.11 14.99 6.69
CA LEU A 128 3.89 15.79 6.66
C LEU A 128 3.00 15.48 7.85
N GLU A 129 2.75 14.21 8.14
CA GLU A 129 1.91 13.81 9.27
C GLU A 129 2.52 14.21 10.63
N GLU A 130 3.83 14.03 10.82
CA GLU A 130 4.51 14.47 12.06
C GLU A 130 4.37 15.97 12.28
N ASN A 131 4.57 16.77 11.22
CA ASN A 131 4.39 18.21 11.29
C ASN A 131 2.92 18.59 11.53
N TYR A 132 1.97 17.86 10.93
CA TYR A 132 0.54 18.07 11.14
C TYR A 132 0.17 17.88 12.62
N TYR A 133 0.65 16.81 13.27
CA TYR A 133 0.41 16.58 14.69
C TYR A 133 1.05 17.65 15.59
N LYS A 134 2.28 18.09 15.29
CA LYS A 134 2.93 19.20 16.02
C LYS A 134 2.14 20.50 15.90
N MET A 135 1.54 20.76 14.74
CA MET A 135 0.67 21.93 14.56
C MET A 135 -0.66 21.77 15.31
N LEU A 136 -1.25 20.57 15.29
CA LEU A 136 -2.47 20.28 16.05
C LEU A 136 -2.25 20.50 17.55
N GLU A 137 -1.11 20.08 18.10
CA GLU A 137 -0.74 20.32 19.50
C GLU A 137 -0.67 21.83 19.80
N LYS A 138 0.05 22.61 18.98
CA LYS A 138 0.10 24.09 19.11
C LYS A 138 -1.29 24.73 19.05
N MET A 139 -2.18 24.21 18.21
CA MET A 139 -3.56 24.69 18.10
C MET A 139 -4.33 24.45 19.40
N ILE A 140 -4.23 23.25 19.96
CA ILE A 140 -4.90 22.86 21.22
C ILE A 140 -4.36 23.70 22.39
N GLU A 141 -3.06 23.97 22.41
CA GLU A 141 -2.42 24.81 23.44
C GLU A 141 -2.72 26.32 23.27
N GLY A 142 -3.40 26.73 22.20
CA GLY A 142 -3.66 28.13 21.91
C GLY A 142 -2.41 28.94 21.51
N LYS A 143 -1.33 28.27 21.08
CA LYS A 143 -0.05 28.88 20.70
C LYS A 143 0.10 29.07 19.18
N MET A 144 -0.94 28.79 18.41
CA MET A 144 -0.92 28.85 16.94
C MET A 144 -1.09 30.30 16.44
N ALA A 145 -0.19 30.75 15.56
CA ALA A 145 -0.32 32.07 14.93
C ALA A 145 -1.34 32.04 13.78
N PRO A 146 -1.95 33.18 13.39
CA PRO A 146 -2.88 33.25 12.25
C PRO A 146 -2.32 32.69 10.93
N SER A 147 -1.02 32.88 10.66
CA SER A 147 -0.33 32.32 9.50
C SER A 147 -0.26 30.80 9.52
N ASP A 148 -0.18 30.20 10.71
CA ASP A 148 -0.04 28.76 10.89
C ASP A 148 -1.36 28.04 10.55
N TYR A 149 -2.52 28.67 10.77
CA TYR A 149 -3.81 28.07 10.38
C TYR A 149 -3.91 27.81 8.88
N GLN A 150 -3.39 28.72 8.06
CA GLN A 150 -3.40 28.54 6.60
C GLN A 150 -2.48 27.40 6.17
N VAL A 151 -1.32 27.27 6.82
CA VAL A 151 -0.39 26.16 6.58
C VAL A 151 -1.01 24.84 7.03
N PHE A 152 -1.59 24.80 8.22
CA PHE A 152 -2.25 23.62 8.79
C PHE A 152 -3.37 23.09 7.90
N SER A 153 -4.24 23.98 7.38
CA SER A 153 -5.31 23.58 6.47
C SER A 153 -4.77 22.95 5.19
N LYS A 154 -3.70 23.52 4.60
CA LYS A 154 -3.09 22.98 3.37
C LYS A 154 -2.41 21.64 3.60
N MET A 155 -1.79 21.44 4.75
CA MET A 155 -1.13 20.19 5.09
C MET A 155 -2.09 19.01 5.13
N LYS A 156 -3.33 19.23 5.59
CA LYS A 156 -4.35 18.18 5.57
C LYS A 156 -4.61 17.70 4.14
N ASP A 157 -4.84 18.63 3.21
CA ASP A 157 -5.13 18.31 1.81
C ASP A 157 -3.90 17.62 1.16
N GLU A 158 -2.70 18.11 1.46
CA GLU A 158 -1.44 17.54 0.94
C GLU A 158 -1.17 16.11 1.44
N ILE A 159 -1.52 15.80 2.70
CA ILE A 159 -1.46 14.44 3.24
C ILE A 159 -2.41 13.50 2.47
N GLU A 160 -3.64 13.94 2.23
CA GLU A 160 -4.63 13.15 1.50
C GLU A 160 -4.19 12.91 0.04
N ASP A 161 -3.67 13.94 -0.62
CA ASP A 161 -3.16 13.87 -1.99
C ASP A 161 -1.95 12.94 -2.11
N GLU A 162 -0.96 13.08 -1.22
CA GLU A 162 0.23 12.21 -1.25
C GLU A 162 -0.11 10.75 -0.89
N ALA A 163 -1.09 10.52 0.00
CA ALA A 163 -1.59 9.17 0.28
C ALA A 163 -2.19 8.52 -0.98
N ILE A 164 -3.07 9.24 -1.70
CA ILE A 164 -3.67 8.74 -2.95
C ILE A 164 -2.59 8.49 -4.00
N GLU A 165 -1.62 9.40 -4.10
CA GLU A 165 -0.49 9.25 -5.00
C GLU A 165 0.32 7.99 -4.68
N ILE A 166 0.70 7.78 -3.42
CA ILE A 166 1.42 6.59 -2.96
C ILE A 166 0.65 5.31 -3.31
N LEU A 167 -0.67 5.30 -3.13
CA LEU A 167 -1.55 4.18 -3.46
C LEU A 167 -1.82 4.02 -4.97
N ASN A 168 -1.09 4.74 -5.83
CA ASN A 168 -1.27 4.74 -7.29
C ASN A 168 -2.72 5.02 -7.74
N GLN A 169 -3.36 6.00 -7.10
CA GLN A 169 -4.74 6.41 -7.36
C GLN A 169 -5.80 5.37 -6.94
N ASP A 170 -5.42 4.38 -6.13
CA ASP A 170 -6.39 3.54 -5.44
C ASP A 170 -6.91 4.27 -4.20
N ASP A 171 -8.09 4.87 -4.35
CA ASP A 171 -8.72 5.73 -3.36
C ASP A 171 -9.70 4.97 -2.44
N LEU A 172 -9.73 3.64 -2.52
CA LEU A 172 -10.58 2.82 -1.67
C LEU A 172 -10.28 3.08 -0.19
N LYS A 173 -11.32 3.45 0.55
CA LYS A 173 -11.24 3.85 1.96
C LYS A 173 -10.48 2.84 2.83
N ALA A 174 -10.73 1.55 2.65
CA ALA A 174 -10.10 0.50 3.45
C ALA A 174 -8.58 0.43 3.24
N LEU A 175 -8.08 0.63 2.02
CA LEU A 175 -6.64 0.65 1.75
C LEU A 175 -5.98 1.91 2.34
N LYS A 176 -6.64 3.06 2.24
CA LYS A 176 -6.17 4.32 2.86
C LYS A 176 -6.06 4.20 4.38
N GLU A 177 -7.08 3.65 5.03
CA GLU A 177 -7.05 3.41 6.47
C GLU A 177 -5.91 2.48 6.87
N ASP A 178 -5.66 1.41 6.10
CA ASP A 178 -4.55 0.50 6.37
C ASP A 178 -3.19 1.16 6.12
N LEU A 179 -3.07 2.08 5.15
CA LEU A 179 -1.85 2.88 4.95
C LEU A 179 -1.54 3.75 6.17
N TYR A 180 -2.52 4.50 6.69
CA TYR A 180 -2.31 5.35 7.86
C TYR A 180 -1.92 4.53 9.09
N ARG A 181 -2.62 3.41 9.37
CA ARG A 181 -2.26 2.50 10.46
C ARG A 181 -0.84 1.94 10.30
N TYR A 182 -0.45 1.66 9.06
CA TYR A 182 0.89 1.16 8.76
C TYR A 182 1.95 2.22 9.04
N VAL A 183 1.72 3.47 8.63
CA VAL A 183 2.59 4.61 8.93
C VAL A 183 2.71 4.83 10.45
N ASP A 184 1.59 4.82 11.18
CA ASP A 184 1.58 4.95 12.64
C ASP A 184 2.41 3.85 13.31
N TYR A 185 2.25 2.61 12.86
CA TYR A 185 3.04 1.49 13.39
C TYR A 185 4.53 1.64 13.09
N GLU A 186 4.92 2.08 11.89
CA GLU A 186 6.33 2.29 11.57
C GLU A 186 6.94 3.44 12.38
N LYS A 187 6.21 4.55 12.59
CA LYS A 187 6.62 5.65 13.48
C LYS A 187 6.93 5.15 14.90
N LEU A 188 6.06 4.31 15.47
CA LEU A 188 6.27 3.72 16.80
C LEU A 188 7.55 2.87 16.88
N ASN A 189 7.91 2.16 15.81
CA ASN A 189 9.14 1.36 15.79
C ASN A 189 10.40 2.20 15.55
N ILE A 190 10.27 3.37 14.91
CA ILE A 190 11.37 4.30 14.65
C ILE A 190 11.63 5.20 15.88
N MET A 191 10.63 5.44 16.72
CA MET A 191 10.73 6.23 17.96
C MET A 191 10.62 5.37 19.24
N PRO A 192 11.50 4.38 19.46
CA PRO A 192 11.45 3.54 20.67
C PRO A 192 11.77 4.32 21.96
N GLU A 193 12.42 5.48 21.84
CA GLU A 193 12.83 6.36 22.95
C GLU A 193 11.60 6.95 23.67
N ASP A 194 10.62 7.47 22.92
CA ASP A 194 9.37 8.02 23.49
C ASP A 194 8.54 6.94 24.20
N TYR A 195 8.62 5.69 23.73
CA TYR A 195 7.91 4.57 24.33
C TYR A 195 8.59 4.08 25.62
N ALA A 196 9.92 4.09 25.67
CA ALA A 196 10.67 3.82 26.88
C ALA A 196 10.36 4.87 27.97
N GLU A 197 10.22 6.14 27.60
CA GLU A 197 9.79 7.21 28.50
C GLU A 197 8.32 7.08 28.92
N GLN A 198 7.41 6.66 28.02
CA GLN A 198 5.99 6.45 28.34
C GLN A 198 5.74 5.21 29.23
N ILE A 199 6.52 4.14 29.07
CA ILE A 199 6.53 2.99 29.97
C ILE A 199 7.15 3.37 31.32
N ALA A 200 8.27 4.10 31.32
CA ALA A 200 8.92 4.57 32.55
C ALA A 200 8.05 5.57 33.33
N SER A 201 7.23 6.38 32.65
CA SER A 201 6.31 7.35 33.26
C SER A 201 4.94 6.78 33.62
N GLY A 202 4.68 5.48 33.37
CA GLY A 202 3.47 4.80 33.81
C GLY A 202 2.17 5.21 33.08
N LYS A 203 2.26 5.91 31.94
CA LYS A 203 1.10 6.41 31.19
C LYS A 203 0.45 5.37 30.26
N PHE A 204 1.03 4.18 30.14
CA PHE A 204 0.48 3.10 29.30
C PHE A 204 -0.36 2.14 30.16
N LEU A 205 -1.65 2.43 30.31
CA LEU A 205 -2.65 1.46 30.74
C LEU A 205 -3.62 1.23 29.57
N LEU A 206 -3.71 -0.05 29.17
CA LEU A 206 -4.56 -0.59 28.10
C LEU A 206 -6.04 -0.20 28.24
#